data_AF-A0A8B8V980-F1
#
_entry.id   AF-A0A8B8V980-F1
#
_cell.length_a   1.000
_cell.length_b   1.000
_cell.length_c   1.000
_cell.angle_alpha   90.00
_cell.angle_beta   90.00
_cell.angle_gamma   90.00
#
_symmetry.space_group_name_H-M   'P 1'
#
loop_
_entity.id
_entity.type
_entity.pdbx_description
1 polymer ?
#
loop_
_entity_poly.entity_id
_entity_poly.type
_entity_poly.pdbx_seq_one_letter_code
_entity_poly.pdbx_strand_id
1 'polypeptide(L)'
;MESSGPLSILVLSILLVNVRGHGLTDWFFHKRCPRIQDNCEFKERDECSKDKKCPRHEKCCFFSCGRKCLNLQQDICSMPKEPGPCLAFFRRWWYDKTNNTCSSFIYGGCKGNNNNFQSQAICQSTCPPKRSISFHPLGMCPRVRVRCEIEERNLCTKSRQCPEKMKCCRFSCGKKCVNVRQV
;
A
#
# COMPACT_ATOMS: atom_id res chain seq x y z
N MET A 1 3.23 -57.77 22.10
CA MET A 1 4.31 -56.99 21.47
C MET A 1 3.65 -55.85 20.73
N GLU A 2 3.55 -54.72 21.44
CA GLU A 2 2.72 -53.58 21.09
C GLU A 2 3.29 -52.79 19.91
N SER A 3 2.37 -52.32 19.08
CA SER A 3 2.61 -51.50 17.90
C SER A 3 2.97 -50.06 18.33
N SER A 4 4.26 -49.74 18.34
CA SER A 4 4.78 -48.39 18.60
C SER A 4 4.53 -47.48 17.40
N GLY A 5 3.39 -46.78 17.43
CA GLY A 5 2.89 -45.93 16.36
C GLY A 5 3.65 -44.61 16.11
N PRO A 6 3.25 -43.88 15.06
CA PRO A 6 3.94 -42.74 14.43
C PRO A 6 3.85 -41.42 15.22
N LEU A 7 3.92 -41.49 16.56
CA LEU A 7 3.77 -40.35 17.45
C LEU A 7 5.02 -39.45 17.50
N SER A 8 6.20 -39.95 17.08
CA SER A 8 7.43 -39.14 17.07
C SER A 8 7.46 -38.08 15.97
N ILE A 9 6.82 -38.34 14.81
CA ILE A 9 6.79 -37.41 13.68
C ILE A 9 5.80 -36.25 13.92
N LEU A 10 4.72 -36.52 14.66
CA LEU A 10 3.71 -35.52 15.05
C LEU A 10 4.22 -34.50 16.07
N VAL A 11 5.21 -34.86 16.90
CA VAL A 11 5.79 -33.94 17.90
C VAL A 11 6.78 -32.96 17.26
N LEU A 12 7.54 -33.39 16.23
CA LEU A 12 8.45 -32.53 15.46
C LEU A 12 7.70 -31.49 14.61
N SER A 13 6.47 -31.78 14.18
CA SER A 13 5.64 -30.83 13.42
C SER A 13 5.01 -29.75 14.31
N ILE A 14 4.78 -30.01 15.61
CA ILE A 14 4.24 -29.01 16.55
C ILE A 14 5.28 -27.96 16.94
N LEU A 15 6.57 -28.30 16.97
CA LEU A 15 7.65 -27.33 17.25
C LEU A 15 7.93 -26.37 16.09
N LEU A 16 7.56 -26.71 14.85
CA LEU A 16 7.70 -25.82 13.68
C LEU A 16 6.50 -24.87 13.48
N VAL A 17 5.38 -25.07 14.18
CA VAL A 17 4.17 -24.22 14.01
C VAL A 17 4.23 -22.92 14.82
N ASN A 18 5.23 -22.73 15.69
CA ASN A 18 5.34 -21.55 16.55
C ASN A 18 6.35 -20.49 16.09
N VAL A 19 6.80 -20.54 14.83
CA VAL A 19 7.42 -19.38 14.18
C VAL A 19 6.50 -18.88 13.08
N ARG A 20 5.43 -18.16 13.46
CA ARG A 20 4.69 -17.29 12.53
C ARG A 20 5.54 -16.05 12.22
N GLY A 21 6.65 -16.28 11.53
CA GLY A 21 7.46 -15.26 10.87
C GLY A 21 7.13 -15.24 9.39
N HIS A 22 6.84 -14.05 8.86
CA HIS A 22 6.36 -13.82 7.50
C HIS A 22 7.48 -13.94 6.44
N GLY A 23 8.23 -15.06 6.39
CA GLY A 23 9.48 -15.07 5.62
C GLY A 23 10.08 -16.37 5.10
N LEU A 24 9.47 -17.56 5.25
CA LEU A 24 10.15 -18.81 4.85
C LEU A 24 9.32 -19.86 4.09
N THR A 25 8.09 -19.56 3.64
CA THR A 25 7.29 -20.46 2.78
C THR A 25 7.22 -20.02 1.31
N ASP A 26 7.91 -18.95 0.92
CA ASP A 26 7.74 -18.33 -0.41
C ASP A 26 8.59 -18.95 -1.54
N TRP A 27 9.29 -20.06 -1.28
CA TRP A 27 10.23 -20.66 -2.25
C TRP A 27 9.54 -21.47 -3.37
N PHE A 28 8.28 -21.87 -3.20
CA PHE A 28 7.54 -22.68 -4.18
C PHE A 28 6.40 -21.95 -4.92
N PHE A 29 6.20 -20.66 -4.67
CA PHE A 29 5.13 -19.91 -5.31
C PHE A 29 5.68 -19.07 -6.46
N HIS A 30 5.43 -19.53 -7.68
CA HIS A 30 5.50 -18.68 -8.87
C HIS A 30 4.75 -17.38 -8.57
N LYS A 31 5.47 -16.26 -8.40
CA LYS A 31 4.85 -14.98 -8.05
C LYS A 31 3.68 -14.72 -8.99
N ARG A 32 2.47 -14.65 -8.44
CA ARG A 32 1.24 -14.40 -9.20
C ARG A 32 1.10 -12.90 -9.41
N CYS A 33 0.41 -12.51 -10.47
CA CYS A 33 0.04 -11.11 -10.68
C CYS A 33 -0.75 -10.60 -9.47
N PRO A 34 -0.56 -9.31 -9.08
CA PRO A 34 -1.35 -8.72 -8.01
C PRO A 34 -2.83 -8.79 -8.36
N ARG A 35 -3.66 -9.22 -7.40
CA ARG A 35 -5.12 -9.18 -7.54
C ARG A 35 -5.61 -7.81 -7.11
N ILE A 36 -5.63 -6.88 -8.05
CA ILE A 36 -6.15 -5.53 -7.81
C ILE A 36 -7.58 -5.50 -8.35
N GLN A 37 -8.52 -5.14 -7.49
CA GLN A 37 -9.91 -4.92 -7.89
C GLN A 37 -10.06 -3.45 -8.25
N ASP A 38 -10.15 -3.18 -9.55
CA ASP A 38 -10.16 -1.83 -10.09
C ASP A 38 -11.55 -1.46 -10.59
N ASN A 39 -12.06 -0.29 -10.16
CA ASN A 39 -13.13 0.38 -10.89
C ASN A 39 -12.48 1.32 -11.91
N CYS A 40 -12.38 0.85 -13.15
CA CYS A 40 -11.71 1.56 -14.23
C CYS A 40 -12.66 2.57 -14.88
N GLU A 41 -12.25 3.83 -14.94
CA GLU A 41 -13.00 4.85 -15.68
C GLU A 41 -12.90 4.62 -17.19
N PHE A 42 -11.71 4.23 -17.65
CA PHE A 42 -11.47 3.79 -19.02
C PHE A 42 -10.48 2.63 -19.04
N LYS A 43 -10.53 1.80 -20.08
CA LYS A 43 -9.53 0.75 -20.30
C LYS A 43 -8.24 1.38 -20.85
N GLU A 44 -7.11 1.09 -20.23
CA GLU A 44 -5.80 1.48 -20.77
C GLU A 44 -5.39 0.57 -21.93
N ARG A 45 -4.50 1.08 -22.79
CA ARG A 45 -3.91 0.27 -23.85
C ARG A 45 -3.04 -0.82 -23.22
N ASP A 46 -3.26 -2.05 -23.67
CA ASP A 46 -2.45 -3.20 -23.28
C ASP A 46 -1.03 -3.07 -23.87
N GLU A 47 -0.02 -3.04 -23.01
CA GLU A 47 1.41 -3.06 -23.37
C GLU A 47 1.88 -4.47 -23.74
N CYS A 48 1.27 -5.48 -23.12
CA CYS A 48 1.62 -6.88 -23.32
C CYS A 48 0.37 -7.76 -23.47
N SER A 49 0.53 -8.89 -24.16
CA SER A 49 -0.52 -9.92 -24.25
C SER A 49 -0.24 -11.15 -23.40
N LYS A 50 1.04 -11.42 -23.08
CA LYS A 50 1.53 -12.61 -22.38
C LYS A 50 2.94 -12.38 -21.84
N ASP A 51 3.33 -13.14 -20.82
CA ASP A 51 4.63 -13.00 -20.12
C ASP A 51 5.83 -12.98 -21.08
N LYS A 52 5.84 -13.83 -22.12
CA LYS A 52 6.93 -13.88 -23.10
C LYS A 52 7.11 -12.63 -23.97
N LYS A 53 6.19 -11.66 -23.89
CA LYS A 53 6.31 -10.36 -24.56
C LYS A 53 6.92 -9.28 -23.66
N CYS A 54 7.11 -9.59 -22.38
CA CYS A 54 7.77 -8.70 -21.44
C CYS A 54 9.28 -8.96 -21.40
N PRO A 55 10.08 -7.94 -21.03
CA PRO A 55 11.49 -8.09 -20.65
C PRO A 55 11.75 -9.21 -19.63
N ARG A 56 13.01 -9.65 -19.53
CA ARG A 56 13.38 -10.82 -18.71
C ARG A 56 12.93 -10.66 -17.25
N HIS A 57 12.26 -11.71 -16.76
CA HIS A 57 11.70 -11.87 -15.41
C HIS A 57 10.48 -11.00 -15.07
N GLU A 58 9.87 -10.37 -16.05
CA GLU A 58 8.59 -9.67 -15.90
C GLU A 58 7.41 -10.57 -16.29
N LYS A 59 6.25 -10.26 -15.73
CA LYS A 59 4.99 -10.92 -16.06
C LYS A 59 4.02 -9.93 -16.68
N CYS A 60 3.21 -10.42 -17.60
CA CYS A 60 2.15 -9.64 -18.20
C CYS A 60 0.91 -9.70 -17.31
N CYS A 61 0.71 -8.66 -16.51
CA CYS A 61 -0.35 -8.60 -15.51
C CYS A 61 -1.39 -7.55 -15.88
N PHE A 62 -2.65 -7.83 -15.56
CA PHE A 62 -3.67 -6.78 -15.55
C PHE A 62 -3.40 -5.85 -14.36
N PHE A 63 -3.10 -4.59 -14.65
CA PHE A 63 -2.65 -3.60 -13.67
C PHE A 63 -2.99 -2.19 -14.12
N SER A 64 -3.59 -1.40 -13.23
CA SER A 64 -4.05 -0.03 -13.54
C SER A 64 -4.85 0.03 -14.84
N CYS A 65 -5.84 -0.86 -14.96
CA CYS A 65 -6.81 -0.87 -16.06
C CYS A 65 -6.29 -1.27 -17.45
N GLY A 66 -5.11 -1.89 -17.55
CA GLY A 66 -4.59 -2.50 -18.78
C GLY A 66 -3.58 -3.61 -18.49
N ARG A 67 -3.15 -4.35 -19.51
CA ARG A 67 -2.07 -5.33 -19.36
C ARG A 67 -0.70 -4.65 -19.44
N LYS A 68 0.09 -4.75 -18.38
CA LYS A 68 1.44 -4.16 -18.28
C LYS A 68 2.47 -5.20 -17.92
N CYS A 69 3.71 -4.92 -18.30
CA CYS A 69 4.84 -5.74 -17.88
C CYS A 69 5.28 -5.33 -16.47
N LEU A 70 5.17 -6.27 -15.53
CA LEU A 70 5.49 -6.04 -14.12
C LEU A 70 6.65 -6.92 -13.67
N ASN A 71 7.66 -6.29 -13.08
CA ASN A 71 8.63 -6.99 -12.26
C ASN A 71 8.03 -7.24 -10.86
N LEU A 72 7.64 -8.48 -10.57
CA LEU A 72 7.01 -8.87 -9.30
C LEU A 72 7.97 -8.88 -8.10
N GLN A 73 9.22 -8.46 -8.27
CA GLN A 73 10.18 -8.20 -7.20
C GLN A 73 10.33 -6.71 -6.90
N GLN A 74 9.89 -5.83 -7.82
CA GLN A 74 10.01 -4.39 -7.67
C GLN A 74 8.84 -3.82 -6.85
N ASP A 75 9.17 -3.02 -5.84
CA ASP A 75 8.16 -2.27 -5.09
C ASP A 75 7.71 -1.04 -5.89
N ILE A 76 6.59 -1.19 -6.59
CA ILE A 76 5.96 -0.13 -7.38
C ILE A 76 5.72 1.12 -6.54
N CYS A 77 5.32 0.97 -5.27
CA CYS A 77 5.01 2.07 -4.37
C CYS A 77 6.25 2.85 -3.91
N SER A 78 7.45 2.35 -4.19
CA SER A 78 8.71 3.07 -3.93
C SER A 78 9.27 3.79 -5.16
N MET A 79 8.68 3.64 -6.35
CA MET A 79 9.15 4.31 -7.56
C MET A 79 8.79 5.80 -7.55
N PRO A 80 9.57 6.68 -8.22
CA PRO A 80 9.24 8.10 -8.29
C PRO A 80 8.03 8.36 -9.20
N LYS A 81 7.40 9.53 -9.08
CA LYS A 81 6.51 10.02 -10.14
C LYS A 81 7.30 10.22 -11.43
N GLU A 82 6.79 9.73 -12.55
CA GLU A 82 7.48 9.82 -13.84
C GLU A 82 6.51 10.27 -14.93
N PRO A 83 6.50 11.57 -15.29
CA PRO A 83 5.65 12.10 -16.34
C PRO A 83 5.95 11.51 -17.72
N GLY A 84 7.20 11.07 -17.94
CA GLY A 84 7.68 10.66 -19.26
C GLY A 84 7.88 11.85 -20.22
N PRO A 85 8.42 11.60 -21.42
CA PRO A 85 8.79 12.67 -22.36
C PRO A 85 7.66 13.07 -23.33
N CYS A 86 6.57 12.30 -23.39
CA CYS A 86 5.43 12.66 -24.24
C CYS A 86 4.63 13.84 -23.65
N LEU A 87 3.84 14.53 -24.49
CA LEU A 87 3.20 15.80 -24.14
C LEU A 87 1.67 15.70 -23.98
N ALA A 88 1.11 14.50 -23.85
CA ALA A 88 -0.31 14.37 -23.56
C ALA A 88 -0.63 14.80 -22.12
N PHE A 89 -1.88 15.18 -21.87
CA PHE A 89 -2.33 15.67 -20.57
C PHE A 89 -3.22 14.63 -19.87
N PHE A 90 -2.63 13.56 -19.33
CA PHE A 90 -3.38 12.57 -18.56
C PHE A 90 -3.24 12.81 -17.06
N ARG A 91 -4.34 13.17 -16.38
CA ARG A 91 -4.37 13.18 -14.92
C ARG A 91 -4.25 11.74 -14.41
N ARG A 92 -3.24 11.48 -13.58
CA ARG A 92 -2.96 10.18 -12.97
C ARG A 92 -2.65 10.33 -11.49
N TRP A 93 -2.57 9.22 -10.80
CA TRP A 93 -2.26 9.14 -9.38
C TRP A 93 -0.94 8.37 -9.19
N TRP A 94 -0.12 8.82 -8.26
CA TRP A 94 1.09 8.12 -7.85
C TRP A 94 1.15 8.09 -6.32
N TYR A 95 1.78 7.07 -5.76
CA TYR A 95 2.03 6.97 -4.35
C TYR A 95 3.27 7.79 -3.98
N ASP A 96 3.06 8.86 -3.22
CA ASP A 96 4.09 9.69 -2.64
C ASP A 96 4.55 9.07 -1.31
N LYS A 97 5.67 8.37 -1.36
CA LYS A 97 6.28 7.73 -0.18
C LYS A 97 6.73 8.73 0.89
N THR A 98 7.05 9.97 0.53
CA THR A 98 7.44 11.02 1.49
C THR A 98 6.26 11.40 2.37
N ASN A 99 5.10 11.55 1.74
CA ASN A 99 3.85 11.93 2.39
C ASN A 99 2.99 10.73 2.83
N ASN A 100 3.36 9.50 2.43
CA ASN A 100 2.57 8.27 2.59
C ASN A 100 1.13 8.44 2.09
N THR A 101 0.96 9.07 0.92
CA THR A 101 -0.36 9.35 0.34
C THR A 101 -0.34 9.22 -1.18
N CYS A 102 -1.51 8.96 -1.76
CA CYS A 102 -1.70 9.01 -3.21
C CYS A 102 -1.99 10.45 -3.64
N SER A 103 -1.14 10.98 -4.52
CA SER A 103 -1.23 12.35 -5.04
C SER A 103 -1.43 12.31 -6.56
N SER A 104 -2.11 13.32 -7.12
CA SER A 104 -2.27 13.41 -8.58
C SER A 104 -1.03 14.02 -9.26
N PHE A 105 -0.77 13.62 -10.49
CA PHE A 105 0.23 14.22 -11.38
C PHE A 105 -0.23 14.15 -12.85
N ILE A 106 0.47 14.85 -13.74
CA ILE A 106 0.22 14.78 -15.18
C ILE A 106 1.21 13.79 -15.80
N TYR A 107 0.66 12.77 -16.47
CA TYR A 107 1.40 11.79 -17.24
C TYR A 107 1.34 12.15 -18.73
N GLY A 108 2.51 12.23 -19.36
CA GLY A 108 2.71 12.56 -20.77
C GLY A 108 2.19 11.52 -21.75
N GLY A 109 1.85 10.32 -21.28
CA GLY A 109 1.26 9.25 -22.10
C GLY A 109 2.26 8.19 -22.60
N CYS A 110 3.57 8.37 -22.39
CA CYS A 110 4.57 7.35 -22.74
C CYS A 110 5.75 7.34 -21.77
N LYS A 111 6.48 6.20 -21.71
CA LYS A 111 7.73 6.01 -20.94
C LYS A 111 7.66 6.54 -19.50
N GLY A 112 6.54 6.33 -18.82
CA GLY A 112 6.45 6.45 -17.37
C GLY A 112 6.84 5.15 -16.70
N ASN A 113 6.61 5.06 -15.39
CA ASN A 113 6.74 3.82 -14.62
C ASN A 113 5.41 3.35 -14.04
N ASN A 114 5.45 2.23 -13.30
CA ASN A 114 4.26 1.57 -12.76
C ASN A 114 3.66 2.26 -11.52
N ASN A 115 4.33 3.26 -10.91
CA ASN A 115 3.72 4.12 -9.88
C ASN A 115 2.85 5.21 -10.55
N ASN A 116 1.88 4.73 -11.33
CA ASN A 116 1.02 5.51 -12.20
C ASN A 116 -0.32 4.77 -12.31
N PHE A 117 -1.31 5.31 -11.61
CA PHE A 117 -2.63 4.74 -11.43
C PHE A 117 -3.70 5.64 -12.05
N GLN A 118 -4.72 5.04 -12.64
CA GLN A 118 -5.83 5.79 -13.24
C GLN A 118 -6.65 6.56 -12.20
N SER A 119 -6.86 6.00 -11.00
CA SER A 119 -7.66 6.63 -9.94
C SER A 119 -6.98 6.59 -8.58
N GLN A 120 -7.40 7.49 -7.69
CA GLN A 120 -6.91 7.53 -6.32
C GLN A 120 -7.19 6.22 -5.58
N ALA A 121 -8.36 5.62 -5.81
CA ALA A 121 -8.77 4.37 -5.18
C ALA A 121 -7.85 3.21 -5.59
N ILE A 122 -7.49 3.11 -6.88
CA ILE A 122 -6.54 2.10 -7.40
C ILE A 122 -5.15 2.30 -6.78
N CYS A 123 -4.70 3.56 -6.68
CA CYS A 123 -3.44 3.87 -6.01
C CYS A 123 -3.45 3.44 -4.54
N GLN A 124 -4.53 3.74 -3.80
CA GLN A 124 -4.64 3.41 -2.38
C GLN A 124 -4.79 1.91 -2.11
N SER A 125 -5.48 1.17 -2.99
CA SER A 125 -5.60 -0.29 -2.87
C SER A 125 -4.28 -0.99 -3.21
N THR A 126 -3.53 -0.47 -4.17
CA THR A 126 -2.22 -1.02 -4.57
C THR A 126 -1.11 -0.65 -3.59
N CYS A 127 -1.09 0.60 -3.16
CA CYS A 127 -0.10 1.19 -2.26
C CYS A 127 -0.81 1.65 -0.99
N PRO A 128 -1.23 0.70 -0.13
CA PRO A 128 -1.82 1.06 1.13
C PRO A 128 -0.81 1.92 1.90
N PRO A 129 -1.26 3.04 2.50
CA PRO A 129 -0.39 3.77 3.40
C PRO A 129 0.14 2.76 4.39
N LYS A 130 1.46 2.79 4.63
CA LYS A 130 2.04 1.98 5.70
C LYS A 130 1.25 2.34 6.94
N ARG A 131 0.31 1.47 7.34
CA ARG A 131 -0.14 1.42 8.71
C ARG A 131 1.18 1.18 9.39
N SER A 132 1.72 2.22 10.01
CA SER A 132 2.53 1.96 11.15
C SER A 132 1.62 1.10 12.02
N ILE A 133 1.83 -0.21 11.99
CA ILE A 133 1.86 -0.98 13.22
C ILE A 133 3.07 -0.42 14.01
N SER A 134 3.09 0.89 14.25
CA SER A 134 3.38 1.36 15.56
C SER A 134 2.41 0.56 16.41
N PHE A 135 2.95 -0.39 17.15
CA PHE A 135 2.67 -0.40 18.57
C PHE A 135 2.81 1.05 19.07
N HIS A 136 1.80 1.88 18.80
CA HIS A 136 1.59 3.11 19.50
C HIS A 136 1.04 2.64 20.83
N PRO A 137 1.71 2.92 21.96
CA PRO A 137 1.12 2.71 23.27
C PRO A 137 -0.32 3.21 23.25
N LEU A 138 -1.26 2.37 23.67
CA LEU A 138 -2.69 2.68 23.65
C LEU A 138 -2.91 4.10 24.17
N GLY A 139 -3.52 4.93 23.33
CA GLY A 139 -3.79 6.32 23.64
C GLY A 139 -2.75 7.34 23.18
N MET A 140 -1.89 7.10 22.19
CA MET A 140 -1.18 8.20 21.51
C MET A 140 -2.02 8.83 20.39
N CYS A 141 -1.71 10.07 20.00
CA CYS A 141 -2.36 10.70 18.85
C CYS A 141 -1.93 10.03 17.54
N PRO A 142 -2.85 9.84 16.58
CA PRO A 142 -2.51 9.31 15.25
C PRO A 142 -1.54 10.27 14.55
N ARG A 143 -0.46 9.72 13.97
CA ARG A 143 0.50 10.49 13.18
C ARG A 143 0.00 10.63 11.73
N VAL A 144 -0.99 11.50 11.53
CA VAL A 144 -1.45 11.85 10.17
C VAL A 144 -0.53 12.95 9.62
N ARG A 145 0.15 12.68 8.50
CA ARG A 145 0.92 13.70 7.78
C ARG A 145 0.02 14.33 6.73
N VAL A 146 -0.39 15.58 6.97
CA VAL A 146 -1.17 16.38 6.01
C VAL A 146 -0.39 17.66 5.71
N ARG A 147 -0.24 18.00 4.43
CA ARG A 147 0.27 19.31 4.02
C ARG A 147 -0.88 20.30 4.04
N CYS A 148 -0.74 21.37 4.80
CA CYS A 148 -1.78 22.37 4.99
C CYS A 148 -1.35 23.66 4.32
N GLU A 149 -2.16 24.12 3.37
CA GLU A 149 -2.02 25.44 2.76
C GLU A 149 -2.70 26.51 3.62
N ILE A 150 -3.74 26.11 4.37
CA ILE A 150 -4.51 26.96 5.28
C ILE A 150 -4.61 26.23 6.62
N GLU A 151 -4.34 26.92 7.72
CA GLU A 151 -4.54 26.37 9.07
C GLU A 151 -6.01 26.44 9.49
N GLU A 152 -6.53 25.33 10.01
CA GLU A 152 -7.87 25.28 10.62
C GLU A 152 -7.81 25.79 12.07
N ARG A 153 -8.91 26.37 12.55
CA ARG A 153 -9.04 26.78 13.95
C ARG A 153 -8.82 25.58 14.88
N ASN A 154 -7.93 25.76 15.85
CA ASN A 154 -7.70 24.78 16.91
C ASN A 154 -8.90 24.74 17.86
N LEU A 155 -9.58 23.58 17.94
CA LEU A 155 -10.67 23.32 18.89
C LEU A 155 -10.14 22.98 20.29
N CYS A 156 -8.88 22.58 20.38
CA CYS A 156 -8.19 22.32 21.64
C CYS A 156 -6.71 22.73 21.52
N THR A 157 -6.06 23.01 22.64
CA THR A 157 -4.60 23.20 22.71
C THR A 157 -3.91 22.15 23.56
N LYS A 158 -4.62 21.58 24.55
CA LYS A 158 -4.14 20.54 25.48
C LYS A 158 -5.19 19.44 25.66
N SER A 159 -4.75 18.19 25.89
CA SER A 159 -5.65 17.04 26.05
C SER A 159 -6.62 17.16 27.23
N ARG A 160 -6.26 17.92 28.28
CA ARG A 160 -7.15 18.19 29.44
C ARG A 160 -8.41 19.00 29.09
N GLN A 161 -8.44 19.64 27.93
CA GLN A 161 -9.62 20.38 27.44
C GLN A 161 -10.60 19.47 26.70
N CYS A 162 -10.21 18.24 26.42
CA CYS A 162 -11.04 17.28 25.72
C CYS A 162 -11.85 16.43 26.71
N PRO A 163 -13.10 16.08 26.37
CA PRO A 163 -13.93 15.21 27.20
C PRO A 163 -13.38 13.77 27.25
N GLU A 164 -13.81 13.00 28.26
CA GLU A 164 -13.74 11.53 28.28
C GLU A 164 -12.42 10.87 27.80
N LYS A 165 -11.29 11.15 28.47
CA LYS A 165 -9.96 10.57 28.14
C LYS A 165 -9.53 10.74 26.67
N MET A 166 -10.20 11.61 25.91
CA MET A 166 -9.80 11.98 24.55
C MET A 166 -8.52 12.80 24.60
N LYS A 167 -7.79 12.82 23.49
CA LYS A 167 -6.56 13.62 23.38
C LYS A 167 -6.71 14.73 22.36
N CYS A 168 -6.06 15.84 22.65
CA CYS A 168 -5.94 16.93 21.72
C CYS A 168 -4.87 16.59 20.69
N CYS A 169 -5.29 16.19 19.50
CA CYS A 169 -4.43 15.68 18.45
C CYS A 169 -4.44 16.62 17.24
N ARG A 170 -3.31 16.69 16.53
CA ARG A 170 -3.28 17.34 15.21
C ARG A 170 -4.04 16.44 14.24
N PHE A 171 -5.12 16.96 13.69
CA PHE A 171 -5.99 16.24 12.77
C PHE A 171 -6.36 17.19 11.63
N SER A 172 -6.09 16.78 10.39
CA SER A 172 -6.10 17.68 9.23
C SER A 172 -5.21 18.91 9.49
N CYS A 173 -5.75 20.11 9.35
CA CYS A 173 -4.99 21.36 9.46
C CYS A 173 -5.18 22.09 10.78
N GLY A 174 -5.70 21.44 11.82
CA GLY A 174 -5.86 22.01 13.16
C GLY A 174 -5.77 20.97 14.29
N LYS A 175 -5.99 21.41 15.52
CA LYS A 175 -6.04 20.55 16.71
C LYS A 175 -7.48 20.25 17.12
N LYS A 176 -7.81 18.96 17.24
CA LYS A 176 -9.16 18.47 17.58
C LYS A 176 -9.08 17.40 18.67
N CYS A 177 -10.16 17.24 19.42
CA CYS A 177 -10.29 16.18 20.41
C CYS A 177 -10.60 14.85 19.70
N VAL A 178 -9.73 13.86 19.86
CA VAL A 178 -9.84 12.55 19.19
C VAL A 178 -9.86 11.44 20.24
N ASN A 179 -10.77 10.48 20.06
CA ASN A 179 -10.77 9.25 20.86
C ASN A 179 -9.65 8.33 20.37
N VAL A 180 -8.55 8.32 21.10
CA VAL A 180 -7.33 7.56 20.77
C VAL A 180 -7.38 6.07 21.18
N ARG A 181 -8.55 5.58 21.61
CA ARG A 181 -8.77 4.17 21.99
C ARG A 181 -9.69 3.41 21.02
N GLN A 182 -10.26 4.10 20.04
CA GLN A 182 -11.20 3.54 19.04
C GLN A 182 -10.69 3.69 17.60
N VAL A 183 -9.42 4.06 17.41
CA VAL A 183 -8.78 4.27 16.09
C VAL A 183 -7.81 3.15 15.78
#